data_AF-V7EVG0-F1
#
_entry.id   AF-V7EVG0-F1
#
_cell.length_a   1.000
_cell.length_b   1.000
_cell.length_c   1.000
_cell.angle_alpha   90.00
_cell.angle_beta   90.00
_cell.angle_gamma   90.00
#
_symmetry.space_group_name_H-M   'P 1'
#
loop_
_entity.id
_entity.type
_entity.pdbx_description
1 polymer ?
#
loop_
_entity_poly.entity_id
_entity_poly.type
_entity_poly.pdbx_seq_one_letter_code
_entity_poly.pdbx_strand_id
1 'polypeptide(L)'
;MLDRIAEFFVFGFVPLVIGVLAVPEPSVAAEKTLKGEVMYRERIALPPNAVLSVQLADVSLADAPAAIVGERKVAPAGQVPIKFEISFDPTVIRPNMTYALQARIIADDKLLFVTDSRYQVDPLSEAPQAIVLKMVAPSDKPTSASLFGQSWLVEYIDGIGVISEPQATFRVSEAGKAGGSGPCNAYFATAKVDGETIVISDIGSTYKAYAPEIMAEEKALFEALAKAASYRVDGGKLIIADKDGHDILRFNAAS
;
A
#
# COMPACT_ATOMS: atom_id res chain seq x y z
N MET A 1 -32.84 68.43 -71.62
CA MET A 1 -31.46 68.81 -71.26
C MET A 1 -31.33 68.74 -69.76
N LEU A 2 -30.33 67.99 -69.30
CA LEU A 2 -29.60 68.07 -68.03
C LEU A 2 -30.35 68.18 -66.69
N ASP A 3 -30.15 67.13 -65.88
CA ASP A 3 -29.59 67.13 -64.51
C ASP A 3 -30.05 68.17 -63.48
N ARG A 4 -30.51 67.69 -62.31
CA ARG A 4 -29.69 67.71 -61.07
C ARG A 4 -30.35 67.03 -59.86
N ILE A 5 -29.68 65.96 -59.43
CA ILE A 5 -29.20 65.63 -58.06
C ILE A 5 -30.23 65.37 -56.94
N ALA A 6 -30.08 64.15 -56.41
CA ALA A 6 -30.74 63.55 -55.26
C ALA A 6 -30.16 63.97 -53.91
N GLU A 7 -30.94 63.82 -52.84
CA GLU A 7 -30.45 63.37 -51.53
C GLU A 7 -31.59 62.64 -50.79
N PHE A 8 -31.42 61.31 -50.62
CA PHE A 8 -32.29 60.42 -49.85
C PHE A 8 -31.66 60.22 -48.47
N PHE A 9 -32.34 60.64 -47.40
CA PHE A 9 -31.98 60.23 -46.04
C PHE A 9 -32.68 58.90 -45.69
N VAL A 10 -31.89 57.84 -45.63
CA VAL A 10 -32.25 56.50 -45.16
C VAL A 10 -32.06 56.46 -43.64
N PHE A 11 -33.13 56.29 -42.86
CA PHE A 11 -33.03 55.90 -41.45
C PHE A 11 -33.00 54.37 -41.36
N GLY A 12 -31.85 53.83 -40.97
CA GLY A 12 -31.58 52.40 -40.87
C GLY A 12 -32.27 51.71 -39.69
N PHE A 13 -32.89 50.56 -39.98
CA PHE A 13 -33.30 49.56 -39.00
C PHE A 13 -32.07 48.76 -38.55
N VAL A 14 -31.83 48.69 -37.23
CA VAL A 14 -30.82 47.79 -36.64
C VAL A 14 -31.46 46.42 -36.42
N PRO A 15 -30.91 45.31 -36.97
CA PRO A 15 -31.42 43.99 -36.69
C PRO A 15 -30.89 43.50 -35.33
N LEU A 16 -31.83 43.04 -34.49
CA LEU A 16 -31.57 42.32 -33.25
C LEU A 16 -30.99 40.93 -33.58
N VAL A 17 -29.70 40.73 -33.32
CA VAL A 17 -29.05 39.42 -33.40
C VAL A 17 -29.45 38.61 -32.16
N ILE A 18 -30.30 37.60 -32.35
CA ILE A 18 -30.56 36.58 -31.33
C ILE A 18 -29.35 35.66 -31.30
N GLY A 19 -28.49 35.84 -30.30
CA GLY A 19 -27.39 34.92 -30.01
C GLY A 19 -27.94 33.57 -29.57
N VAL A 20 -27.79 32.54 -30.40
CA VAL A 20 -27.99 31.16 -30.00
C VAL A 20 -26.87 30.82 -29.00
N LEU A 21 -27.21 30.72 -27.73
CA LEU A 21 -26.35 30.10 -26.72
C LEU A 21 -26.26 28.61 -27.05
N ALA A 22 -25.15 28.21 -27.68
CA ALA A 22 -24.76 26.81 -27.74
C ALA A 22 -24.49 26.36 -26.29
N VAL A 23 -25.45 25.66 -25.69
CA VAL A 23 -25.22 24.95 -24.44
C VAL A 23 -24.23 23.83 -24.76
N PRO A 24 -23.06 23.75 -24.11
CA PRO A 24 -22.17 22.62 -24.30
C PRO A 24 -22.90 21.37 -23.78
N GLU A 25 -23.21 20.43 -24.66
CA GLU A 25 -23.65 19.12 -24.25
C GLU A 25 -22.49 18.47 -23.49
N PRO A 26 -22.67 18.07 -22.21
CA PRO A 26 -21.67 17.25 -21.55
C PRO A 26 -21.55 15.96 -22.37
N SER A 27 -20.37 15.73 -22.95
CA SER A 27 -20.01 14.44 -23.53
C SER A 27 -20.01 13.41 -22.40
N VAL A 28 -21.15 12.78 -22.15
CA VAL A 28 -21.21 11.57 -21.34
C VAL A 28 -20.55 10.49 -22.19
N ALA A 29 -19.24 10.28 -21.98
CA ALA A 29 -18.60 9.05 -22.43
C ALA A 29 -19.49 7.90 -21.97
N ALA A 30 -19.86 6.99 -22.87
CA ALA A 30 -20.81 5.94 -22.58
C ALA A 30 -20.22 4.98 -21.54
N GLU A 31 -20.39 5.27 -20.25
CA GLU A 31 -19.89 4.44 -19.17
C GLU A 31 -20.64 3.10 -19.17
N LYS A 32 -19.88 2.00 -19.23
CA LYS A 32 -20.43 0.66 -19.00
C LYS A 32 -20.19 0.28 -17.55
N THR A 33 -21.16 -0.44 -16.98
CA THR A 33 -21.09 -0.90 -15.60
C THR A 33 -20.98 -2.41 -15.54
N LEU A 34 -19.91 -2.91 -14.93
CA LEU A 34 -19.79 -4.31 -14.55
C LEU A 34 -20.32 -4.49 -13.13
N LYS A 35 -21.24 -5.44 -12.96
CA LYS A 35 -21.91 -5.71 -11.68
C LYS A 35 -21.49 -7.05 -11.10
N GLY A 36 -21.43 -7.13 -9.79
CA GLY A 36 -21.16 -8.39 -9.13
C GLY A 36 -21.27 -8.36 -7.62
N GLU A 37 -20.90 -9.48 -7.02
CA GLU A 37 -20.92 -9.69 -5.58
C GLU A 37 -19.59 -10.31 -5.12
N VAL A 38 -19.15 -9.88 -3.95
CA VAL A 38 -17.96 -10.39 -3.26
C VAL A 38 -18.42 -11.18 -2.03
N MET A 39 -17.88 -12.38 -1.86
CA MET A 39 -18.13 -13.26 -0.72
C MET A 39 -16.83 -13.84 -0.17
N TYR A 40 -16.83 -14.31 1.07
CA TYR A 40 -15.76 -15.12 1.65
C TYR A 40 -16.37 -16.27 2.46
N ARG A 41 -15.59 -17.32 2.75
CA ARG A 41 -16.13 -18.59 3.30
C ARG A 41 -16.23 -18.59 4.82
N GLU A 42 -15.40 -17.77 5.46
CA GLU A 42 -15.25 -17.66 6.89
C GLU A 42 -16.50 -17.04 7.52
N ARG A 43 -16.99 -17.60 8.62
CA ARG A 43 -18.18 -17.09 9.32
C ARG A 43 -17.80 -15.98 10.31
N ILE A 44 -17.15 -14.95 9.80
CA ILE A 44 -16.71 -13.79 10.59
C ILE A 44 -17.34 -12.51 10.07
N ALA A 45 -17.64 -11.57 10.98
CA ALA A 45 -18.08 -10.23 10.62
C ALA A 45 -16.88 -9.37 10.23
N LEU A 46 -17.04 -8.54 9.20
CA LEU A 46 -16.04 -7.53 8.88
C LEU A 46 -16.01 -6.44 9.97
N PRO A 47 -14.82 -5.90 10.29
CA PRO A 47 -14.71 -4.68 11.09
C PRO A 47 -15.53 -3.54 10.47
N PRO A 48 -16.09 -2.63 11.28
CA PRO A 48 -16.95 -1.54 10.79
C PRO A 48 -16.22 -0.53 9.90
N ASN A 49 -14.89 -0.45 10.00
CA ASN A 49 -14.00 0.38 9.20
C ASN A 49 -13.42 -0.33 7.97
N ALA A 50 -13.82 -1.57 7.69
CA ALA A 50 -13.30 -2.32 6.55
C ALA A 50 -13.68 -1.65 5.22
N VAL A 51 -12.75 -1.61 4.28
CA VAL A 51 -12.92 -1.06 2.93
C VAL A 51 -12.68 -2.15 1.91
N LEU A 52 -13.68 -2.40 1.06
CA LEU A 52 -13.54 -3.28 -0.11
C LEU A 52 -13.03 -2.45 -1.29
N SER A 53 -12.00 -2.94 -1.99
CA SER A 53 -11.53 -2.42 -3.29
C SER A 53 -11.66 -3.55 -4.30
N VAL A 54 -12.42 -3.32 -5.37
CA VAL A 54 -12.59 -4.23 -6.51
C VAL A 54 -12.06 -3.53 -7.74
N GLN A 55 -11.22 -4.21 -8.51
CA GLN A 55 -10.58 -3.67 -9.70
C GLN A 55 -10.82 -4.60 -10.89
N LEU A 56 -11.15 -3.99 -12.02
CA LEU A 56 -11.11 -4.61 -13.33
C LEU A 56 -9.76 -4.29 -13.96
N ALA A 57 -9.01 -5.33 -14.35
CA ALA A 57 -7.67 -5.17 -14.89
C ALA A 57 -7.49 -5.95 -16.20
N ASP A 58 -6.69 -5.37 -17.11
CA ASP A 58 -6.13 -6.07 -18.27
C ASP A 58 -4.97 -6.95 -17.79
N VAL A 59 -5.13 -8.26 -17.95
CA VAL A 59 -4.20 -9.29 -17.50
C VAL A 59 -3.67 -10.12 -18.68
N SER A 60 -3.65 -9.52 -19.87
CA SER A 60 -3.17 -10.14 -21.11
C SER A 60 -1.68 -10.43 -21.08
N LEU A 61 -0.91 -9.61 -20.35
CA LEU A 61 0.51 -9.82 -20.10
C LEU A 61 0.68 -10.60 -18.79
N ALA A 62 1.32 -11.76 -18.87
CA ALA A 62 1.54 -12.62 -17.69
C ALA A 62 2.59 -12.06 -16.72
N ASP A 63 3.62 -11.38 -17.25
CA ASP A 63 4.81 -10.97 -16.49
C ASP A 63 4.90 -9.44 -16.27
N ALA A 64 3.79 -8.73 -16.46
CA ALA A 64 3.71 -7.28 -16.26
C ALA A 64 2.64 -6.92 -15.23
N PRO A 65 2.80 -5.80 -14.48
CA PRO A 65 1.73 -5.27 -13.65
C PRO A 65 0.46 -5.08 -14.49
N ALA A 66 -0.66 -5.61 -14.01
CA ALA A 66 -1.94 -5.53 -14.71
C ALA A 66 -2.39 -4.06 -14.82
N ALA A 67 -2.78 -3.63 -16.02
CA ALA A 67 -3.27 -2.29 -16.23
C ALA A 67 -4.71 -2.18 -15.70
N ILE A 68 -4.96 -1.25 -14.76
CA ILE A 68 -6.29 -1.07 -14.18
C ILE A 68 -7.19 -0.31 -15.16
N VAL A 69 -8.30 -0.95 -15.52
CA VAL A 69 -9.33 -0.42 -16.41
C VAL A 69 -10.41 0.32 -15.63
N GLY A 70 -10.74 -0.17 -14.44
CA GLY A 70 -11.70 0.45 -13.55
C GLY A 70 -11.52 -0.03 -12.12
N GLU A 71 -11.88 0.83 -11.16
CA GLU A 71 -11.83 0.51 -9.73
C GLU A 71 -13.11 0.96 -9.05
N ARG A 72 -13.60 0.13 -8.11
CA ARG A 72 -14.64 0.50 -7.16
C ARG A 72 -14.14 0.29 -5.74
N LYS A 73 -14.29 1.33 -4.91
CA LYS A 73 -14.10 1.24 -3.46
C LYS A 73 -15.45 1.33 -2.76
N VAL A 74 -15.66 0.49 -1.75
CA VAL A 74 -16.87 0.46 -0.92
C VAL A 74 -16.43 0.60 0.54
N ALA A 75 -16.78 1.73 1.15
CA ALA A 75 -16.43 2.09 2.52
C ALA A 75 -17.67 2.64 3.25
N PRO A 76 -18.11 2.03 4.36
CA PRO A 76 -17.66 0.73 4.87
C PRO A 76 -18.09 -0.42 3.93
N ALA A 77 -17.33 -1.51 3.93
CA ALA A 77 -17.56 -2.68 3.07
C ALA A 77 -18.92 -3.36 3.34
N GLY A 78 -19.42 -3.30 4.57
CA GLY A 78 -20.71 -3.87 4.97
C GLY A 78 -20.64 -5.36 5.27
N GLN A 79 -21.72 -6.09 4.98
CA GLN A 79 -21.84 -7.54 5.22
C GLN A 79 -21.85 -8.31 3.90
N VAL A 80 -21.28 -9.52 3.92
CA VAL A 80 -21.32 -10.42 2.76
C VAL A 80 -22.71 -11.01 2.53
N PRO A 81 -23.11 -11.26 1.27
CA PRO A 81 -22.40 -10.89 0.03
C PRO A 81 -22.41 -9.39 -0.24
N ILE A 82 -21.23 -8.81 -0.54
CA ILE A 82 -21.07 -7.37 -0.75
C ILE A 82 -21.24 -7.08 -2.24
N LYS A 83 -22.26 -6.31 -2.58
CA LYS A 83 -22.53 -5.89 -3.96
C LYS A 83 -21.57 -4.80 -4.41
N PHE A 84 -21.12 -4.88 -5.66
CA PHE A 84 -20.29 -3.85 -6.27
C PHE A 84 -20.73 -3.55 -7.71
N GLU A 85 -20.40 -2.33 -8.15
CA GLU A 85 -20.59 -1.86 -9.52
C GLU A 85 -19.33 -1.08 -9.92
N ILE A 86 -18.65 -1.53 -10.99
CA ILE A 86 -17.47 -0.85 -11.54
C ILE A 86 -17.89 -0.16 -12.83
N SER A 87 -17.84 1.17 -12.85
CA SER A 87 -17.96 1.96 -14.08
C SER A 87 -16.60 2.03 -14.79
N PHE A 88 -16.61 1.85 -16.10
CA PHE A 88 -15.43 1.99 -16.95
C PHE A 88 -15.83 2.44 -18.36
N ASP A 89 -14.86 2.99 -19.10
CA ASP A 89 -15.03 3.36 -20.50
C ASP A 89 -14.92 2.10 -21.38
N PRO A 90 -15.97 1.67 -22.10
CA PRO A 90 -15.94 0.47 -22.93
C PRO A 90 -14.96 0.59 -24.12
N THR A 91 -14.56 1.80 -24.52
CA THR A 91 -13.63 1.99 -25.65
C THR A 91 -12.20 1.54 -25.33
N VAL A 92 -11.85 1.41 -24.04
CA VAL A 92 -10.53 0.91 -23.62
C VAL A 92 -10.44 -0.62 -23.68
N ILE A 93 -11.59 -1.30 -23.83
CA ILE A 93 -11.66 -2.75 -23.96
C ILE A 93 -11.27 -3.14 -25.38
N ARG A 94 -10.19 -3.91 -25.50
CA ARG A 94 -9.63 -4.33 -26.79
C ARG A 94 -10.04 -5.77 -27.11
N PRO A 95 -10.35 -6.07 -28.38
CA PRO A 95 -10.56 -7.44 -28.80
C PRO A 95 -9.27 -8.26 -28.61
N ASN A 96 -9.41 -9.54 -28.26
CA ASN A 96 -8.32 -10.50 -27.99
C ASN A 96 -7.47 -10.24 -26.73
N MET A 97 -7.85 -9.29 -25.88
CA MET A 97 -7.25 -9.12 -24.55
C MET A 97 -8.01 -9.94 -23.50
N THR A 98 -7.32 -10.28 -22.41
CA THR A 98 -7.90 -10.99 -21.27
C THR A 98 -8.06 -10.04 -20.10
N TYR A 99 -9.27 -9.98 -19.55
CA TYR A 99 -9.57 -9.14 -18.40
C TYR A 99 -9.90 -10.01 -17.19
N ALA A 100 -9.56 -9.52 -15.99
CA ALA A 100 -9.89 -10.19 -14.76
C ALA A 100 -10.32 -9.21 -13.67
N LEU A 101 -11.13 -9.71 -12.75
CA LEU A 101 -11.47 -9.03 -11.51
C LEU A 101 -10.50 -9.44 -10.41
N GLN A 102 -10.06 -8.46 -9.65
CA GLN A 102 -9.33 -8.65 -8.41
C GLN A 102 -9.99 -7.84 -7.31
N ALA A 103 -10.00 -8.39 -6.09
CA ALA A 103 -10.64 -7.73 -4.97
C ALA A 103 -9.86 -7.95 -3.69
N ARG A 104 -9.90 -6.94 -2.82
CA ARG A 104 -9.27 -6.96 -1.50
C ARG A 104 -10.11 -6.21 -0.47
N ILE A 105 -10.04 -6.66 0.78
CA ILE A 105 -10.63 -5.97 1.92
C ILE A 105 -9.52 -5.58 2.88
N ILE A 106 -9.46 -4.29 3.22
CA ILE A 106 -8.47 -3.71 4.13
C ILE A 106 -9.21 -3.09 5.31
N ALA A 107 -8.71 -3.24 6.53
CA ALA A 107 -9.16 -2.49 7.71
C ALA A 107 -7.92 -2.10 8.54
N ASP A 108 -7.87 -0.88 9.06
CA ASP A 108 -6.71 -0.35 9.82
C ASP A 108 -5.37 -0.59 9.10
N ASP A 109 -5.32 -0.30 7.79
CA ASP A 109 -4.18 -0.56 6.89
C ASP A 109 -3.72 -2.03 6.77
N LYS A 110 -4.44 -2.98 7.38
CA LYS A 110 -4.18 -4.42 7.30
C LYS A 110 -5.06 -5.08 6.25
N LEU A 111 -4.43 -5.83 5.34
CA LEU A 111 -5.12 -6.66 4.36
C LEU A 111 -5.76 -7.87 5.07
N LEU A 112 -7.10 -7.97 5.03
CA LEU A 112 -7.86 -9.04 5.68
C LEU A 112 -8.24 -10.15 4.70
N PHE A 113 -8.63 -9.79 3.48
CA PHE A 113 -9.10 -10.72 2.46
C PHE A 113 -8.59 -10.30 1.08
N VAL A 114 -8.29 -11.29 0.23
CA VAL A 114 -7.85 -11.06 -1.15
C VAL A 114 -8.33 -12.17 -2.08
N THR A 115 -8.46 -11.89 -3.37
CA THR A 115 -8.62 -12.91 -4.41
C THR A 115 -7.33 -13.73 -4.57
N ASP A 116 -7.39 -15.04 -4.39
CA ASP A 116 -6.25 -15.96 -4.59
C ASP A 116 -6.28 -16.71 -5.94
N SER A 117 -7.36 -16.50 -6.71
CA SER A 117 -7.63 -17.16 -7.98
C SER A 117 -7.91 -16.11 -9.05
N ARG A 118 -7.65 -16.44 -10.33
CA ARG A 118 -7.89 -15.53 -11.45
C ARG A 118 -9.37 -15.57 -11.86
N TYR A 119 -10.11 -14.50 -11.58
CA TYR A 119 -11.50 -14.32 -12.01
C TYR A 119 -11.54 -13.64 -13.38
N GLN A 120 -11.33 -14.41 -14.45
CA GLN A 120 -11.44 -13.87 -15.81
C GLN A 120 -12.88 -13.49 -16.13
N VAL A 121 -13.07 -12.33 -16.76
CA VAL A 121 -14.39 -11.81 -17.12
C VAL A 121 -14.37 -11.23 -18.52
N ASP A 122 -15.52 -11.27 -19.19
CA ASP A 122 -15.79 -10.40 -20.32
C ASP A 122 -16.37 -9.08 -19.77
N PRO A 123 -15.64 -7.95 -19.83
CA PRO A 123 -16.12 -6.68 -19.30
C PRO A 123 -17.39 -6.18 -19.99
N LEU A 124 -17.62 -6.60 -21.23
CA LEU A 124 -18.77 -6.19 -22.02
C LEU A 124 -19.98 -7.11 -21.83
N SER A 125 -19.87 -8.17 -21.02
CA SER A 125 -21.02 -8.99 -20.65
C SER A 125 -21.89 -8.29 -19.60
N GLU A 126 -23.21 -8.52 -19.68
CA GLU A 126 -24.17 -8.07 -18.65
C GLU A 126 -24.34 -9.09 -17.51
N ALA A 127 -23.70 -10.27 -17.62
CA ALA A 127 -23.81 -11.30 -16.62
C ALA A 127 -23.18 -10.85 -15.29
N PRO A 128 -23.90 -11.01 -14.15
CA PRO A 128 -23.36 -10.65 -12.84
C PRO A 128 -22.18 -11.55 -12.49
N GLN A 129 -21.14 -10.97 -11.90
CA GLN A 129 -19.92 -11.66 -11.51
C GLN A 129 -19.94 -12.03 -10.03
N ALA A 130 -19.40 -13.19 -9.66
CA ALA A 130 -19.26 -13.61 -8.28
C ALA A 130 -17.78 -13.87 -7.96
N ILE A 131 -17.28 -13.18 -6.94
CA ILE A 131 -15.89 -13.28 -6.50
C ILE A 131 -15.86 -13.86 -5.10
N VAL A 132 -15.10 -14.94 -4.90
CA VAL A 132 -14.79 -15.47 -3.57
C VAL A 132 -13.41 -14.98 -3.15
N LEU A 133 -13.35 -14.26 -2.05
CA LEU A 133 -12.11 -13.90 -1.39
C LEU A 133 -11.70 -15.01 -0.42
N LYS A 134 -10.39 -15.08 -0.22
CA LYS A 134 -9.78 -15.88 0.81
C LYS A 134 -9.28 -14.97 1.92
N MET A 135 -9.46 -15.39 3.16
CA MET A 135 -8.84 -14.71 4.27
C MET A 135 -7.32 -14.75 4.08
N VAL A 136 -6.70 -13.59 4.16
CA VAL A 136 -5.26 -13.53 4.37
C VAL A 136 -5.07 -14.06 5.78
N ALA A 137 -4.59 -15.30 5.87
CA ALA A 137 -4.00 -15.76 7.13
C ALA A 137 -3.03 -14.66 7.51
N PRO A 138 -3.15 -14.05 8.70
CA PRO A 138 -2.15 -13.10 9.12
C PRO A 138 -0.83 -13.82 8.91
N SER A 139 0.07 -13.22 8.13
CA SER A 139 1.43 -13.70 8.00
C SER A 139 2.13 -13.43 9.32
N ASP A 140 1.62 -14.02 10.40
CA ASP A 140 2.14 -14.00 11.76
C ASP A 140 3.32 -14.96 11.86
N LYS A 141 3.78 -15.57 10.76
CA LYS A 141 5.15 -16.07 10.70
C LYS A 141 6.02 -14.98 10.10
N PRO A 142 6.72 -14.18 10.92
CA PRO A 142 7.99 -13.65 10.45
C PRO A 142 8.79 -14.87 10.00
N THR A 143 8.93 -15.03 8.69
CA THR A 143 9.84 -16.06 8.21
C THR A 143 11.20 -15.54 8.65
N SER A 144 11.93 -16.28 9.46
CA SER A 144 13.30 -15.92 9.82
C SER A 144 14.15 -15.57 8.59
N ALA A 145 13.80 -16.11 7.41
CA ALA A 145 14.33 -15.72 6.10
C ALA A 145 14.23 -14.21 5.78
N SER A 146 13.20 -13.48 6.24
CA SER A 146 13.10 -12.03 6.04
C SER A 146 13.89 -11.23 7.08
N LEU A 147 14.24 -11.84 8.22
CA LEU A 147 15.13 -11.24 9.22
C LEU A 147 16.59 -11.33 8.76
N PHE A 148 16.99 -12.48 8.22
CA PHE A 148 18.37 -12.73 7.79
C PHE A 148 18.73 -11.98 6.50
N GLY A 149 20.00 -11.62 6.37
CA GLY A 149 20.55 -11.07 5.13
C GLY A 149 20.19 -9.61 4.85
N GLN A 150 19.14 -9.09 5.47
CA GLN A 150 18.70 -7.69 5.42
C GLN A 150 19.48 -6.79 6.39
N SER A 151 19.74 -5.56 6.00
CA SER A 151 20.19 -4.51 6.92
C SER A 151 19.00 -3.70 7.40
N TRP A 152 18.95 -3.43 8.71
CA TRP A 152 17.86 -2.74 9.39
C TRP A 152 18.36 -1.43 9.96
N LEU A 153 17.69 -0.33 9.67
CA LEU A 153 17.98 1.00 10.21
C LEU A 153 17.20 1.20 11.51
N VAL A 154 17.89 1.54 12.60
CA VAL A 154 17.29 1.81 13.91
C VAL A 154 16.41 3.07 13.82
N GLU A 155 15.14 2.95 14.21
CA GLU A 155 14.17 4.05 14.29
C GLU A 155 13.79 4.37 15.73
N TYR A 156 13.84 3.39 16.64
CA TYR A 156 13.46 3.58 18.04
C TYR A 156 14.32 2.70 18.95
N ILE A 157 14.76 3.29 20.07
CA ILE A 157 15.42 2.60 21.18
C ILE A 157 14.68 2.91 22.48
N ASP A 158 14.27 1.88 23.21
CA ASP A 158 13.67 2.06 24.54
C ASP A 158 14.62 2.80 25.50
N GLY A 159 14.06 3.76 26.24
CA GLY A 159 14.84 4.67 27.09
C GLY A 159 15.47 5.89 26.38
N ILE A 160 15.50 5.92 25.05
CA ILE A 160 15.93 7.11 24.27
C ILE A 160 14.76 7.73 23.50
N GLY A 161 13.98 6.92 22.79
CA GLY A 161 12.92 7.39 21.89
C GLY A 161 13.26 7.18 20.42
N VAL A 162 12.71 8.05 19.57
CA VAL A 162 12.90 8.00 18.11
C VAL A 162 14.30 8.48 17.75
N ILE A 163 15.01 7.68 16.96
CA ILE A 163 16.36 7.96 16.46
C ILE A 163 16.25 8.39 14.99
N SER A 164 16.93 9.47 14.62
CA SER A 164 16.97 9.96 13.23
C SER A 164 18.41 10.08 12.71
N GLU A 165 19.31 10.59 13.54
CA GLU A 165 20.75 10.63 13.27
C GLU A 165 21.51 10.49 14.58
N PRO A 166 22.71 9.88 14.57
CA PRO A 166 23.34 9.19 13.44
C PRO A 166 22.66 7.85 13.12
N GLN A 167 22.68 7.49 11.83
CA GLN A 167 22.03 6.27 11.34
C GLN A 167 22.72 5.01 11.87
N ALA A 168 22.11 4.38 12.87
CA ALA A 168 22.55 3.08 13.38
C ALA A 168 21.86 1.93 12.62
N THR A 169 22.60 0.85 12.39
CA THR A 169 22.12 -0.33 11.67
C THR A 169 22.22 -1.60 12.51
N PHE A 170 21.41 -2.58 12.14
CA PHE A 170 21.41 -3.93 12.68
C PHE A 170 21.27 -4.94 11.55
N ARG A 171 22.06 -6.00 11.60
CA ARG A 171 21.98 -7.13 10.69
C ARG A 171 22.19 -8.42 11.47
N VAL A 172 21.52 -9.48 11.03
CA VAL A 172 21.75 -10.84 11.52
C VAL A 172 21.87 -11.81 10.35
N SER A 173 22.68 -12.85 10.56
CA SER A 173 22.97 -13.90 9.59
C SER A 173 22.49 -15.25 10.10
N GLU A 174 22.19 -16.18 9.18
CA GLU A 174 21.84 -17.56 9.51
C GLU A 174 22.96 -18.29 10.28
N ALA A 175 24.21 -17.85 10.10
CA ALA A 175 25.37 -18.39 10.82
C ALA A 175 25.45 -17.94 12.30
N GLY A 176 24.46 -17.19 12.79
CA GLY A 176 24.39 -16.74 14.18
C GLY A 176 25.23 -15.52 14.50
N LYS A 177 25.75 -14.80 13.49
CA LYS A 177 26.41 -13.51 13.68
C LYS A 177 25.40 -12.37 13.55
N ALA A 178 25.48 -11.40 14.46
CA ALA A 178 24.75 -10.14 14.39
C ALA A 178 25.71 -8.94 14.55
N GLY A 179 25.26 -7.76 14.19
CA GLY A 179 26.05 -6.53 14.33
C GLY A 179 25.60 -5.43 13.38
N GLY A 180 26.36 -4.34 13.34
CA GLY A 180 26.07 -3.20 12.48
C GLY A 180 26.91 -1.99 12.82
N SER A 181 26.48 -0.83 12.33
CA SER A 181 26.99 0.46 12.80
C SER A 181 26.12 0.91 13.96
N GLY A 182 26.69 1.11 15.14
CA GLY A 182 26.04 1.84 16.21
C GLY A 182 26.03 3.35 15.91
N PRO A 183 25.42 4.15 16.80
CA PRO A 183 25.47 5.61 16.70
C PRO A 183 26.90 6.17 16.70
N CYS A 184 27.82 5.49 17.37
CA CYS A 184 29.20 5.91 17.58
C CYS A 184 30.19 4.95 16.88
N ASN A 185 30.04 3.66 17.15
CA ASN A 185 31.01 2.63 16.81
C ASN A 185 30.39 1.50 16.00
N ALA A 186 31.20 0.83 15.19
CA ALA A 186 30.80 -0.47 14.65
C ALA A 186 30.80 -1.50 15.78
N TYR A 187 29.78 -2.36 15.79
CA TYR A 187 29.58 -3.39 16.81
C TYR A 187 29.28 -4.75 16.18
N PHE A 188 29.52 -5.79 16.96
CA PHE A 188 29.28 -7.19 16.63
C PHE A 188 28.65 -7.90 17.82
N ALA A 189 27.92 -8.97 17.54
CA ALA A 189 27.26 -9.79 18.54
C ALA A 189 27.02 -11.21 17.99
N THR A 190 26.66 -12.12 18.89
CA THR A 190 26.12 -13.44 18.56
C THR A 190 24.59 -13.37 18.66
N ALA A 191 23.89 -13.94 17.69
CA ALA A 191 22.43 -14.07 17.70
C ALA A 191 22.02 -15.52 17.54
N LYS A 192 21.09 -15.99 18.39
CA LYS A 192 20.41 -17.27 18.23
C LYS A 192 18.96 -17.00 17.91
N VAL A 193 18.51 -17.47 16.74
CA VAL A 193 17.14 -17.31 16.24
C VAL A 193 16.50 -18.69 16.15
N ASP A 194 15.34 -18.87 16.80
CA ASP A 194 14.54 -20.09 16.74
C ASP A 194 13.06 -19.72 16.64
N GLY A 195 12.48 -19.93 15.47
CA GLY A 195 11.15 -19.40 15.14
C GLY A 195 11.09 -17.89 15.29
N GLU A 196 10.28 -17.42 16.23
CA GLU A 196 10.06 -16.01 16.60
C GLU A 196 10.94 -15.55 17.76
N THR A 197 11.70 -16.47 18.36
CA THR A 197 12.62 -16.16 19.46
C THR A 197 13.92 -15.62 18.89
N ILE A 198 14.44 -14.55 19.48
CA ILE A 198 15.79 -14.05 19.23
C ILE A 198 16.49 -13.81 20.55
N VAL A 199 17.71 -14.29 20.68
CA VAL A 199 18.58 -14.00 21.82
C VAL A 199 19.88 -13.44 21.29
N ILE A 200 20.27 -12.27 21.80
CA ILE A 200 21.52 -11.60 21.41
C ILE A 200 22.47 -11.63 22.60
N SER A 201 23.72 -11.99 22.33
CA SER A 201 24.78 -12.18 23.32
C SER A 201 26.12 -11.76 22.76
N ASP A 202 27.18 -11.76 23.58
CA ASP A 202 28.55 -11.42 23.19
C ASP A 202 28.67 -10.09 22.43
N ILE A 203 27.92 -9.08 22.87
CA ILE A 203 27.92 -7.76 22.25
C ILE A 203 29.26 -7.08 22.53
N GLY A 204 30.00 -6.78 21.46
CA GLY A 204 31.26 -6.07 21.48
C GLY A 204 31.25 -4.90 20.50
N SER A 205 32.02 -3.87 20.80
CA SER A 205 32.12 -2.67 19.97
C SER A 205 33.56 -2.15 19.92
N THR A 206 33.84 -1.32 18.93
CA THR A 206 35.08 -0.53 18.87
C THR A 206 35.00 0.67 19.81
N TYR A 207 36.14 1.29 20.15
CA TYR A 207 36.20 2.44 21.07
C TYR A 207 36.66 3.71 20.35
N LYS A 208 35.70 4.47 19.81
CA LYS A 208 35.91 5.87 19.41
C LYS A 208 35.25 6.79 20.43
N ALA A 209 35.81 7.98 20.59
CA ALA A 209 35.23 9.03 21.42
C ALA A 209 34.27 9.88 20.58
N TYR A 210 33.02 9.98 20.99
CA TYR A 210 31.99 10.86 20.43
C TYR A 210 31.35 11.69 21.54
N ALA A 211 30.39 12.55 21.18
CA ALA A 211 29.66 13.33 22.16
C ALA A 211 28.91 12.43 23.18
N PRO A 212 28.78 12.84 24.45
CA PRO A 212 28.18 12.01 25.50
C PRO A 212 26.77 11.48 25.19
N GLU A 213 25.96 12.27 24.49
CA GLU A 213 24.61 11.90 24.04
C GLU A 213 24.64 10.71 23.07
N ILE A 214 25.54 10.73 22.08
CA ILE A 214 25.70 9.65 21.10
C ILE A 214 26.21 8.37 21.79
N MET A 215 27.07 8.53 22.80
CA MET A 215 27.52 7.39 23.61
C MET A 215 26.40 6.81 24.48
N ALA A 216 25.48 7.65 24.99
CA ALA A 216 24.33 7.18 25.74
C ALA A 216 23.34 6.41 24.86
N GLU A 217 23.11 6.87 23.62
CA GLU A 217 22.32 6.15 22.62
C GLU A 217 22.92 4.79 22.27
N GLU A 218 24.24 4.73 22.06
CA GLU A 218 24.94 3.48 21.78
C GLU A 218 24.81 2.49 22.95
N LYS A 219 24.98 2.98 24.18
CA LYS A 219 24.78 2.16 25.38
C LYS A 219 23.34 1.63 25.46
N ALA A 220 22.34 2.48 25.22
CA ALA A 220 20.93 2.08 25.25
C ALA A 220 20.61 1.03 24.18
N LEU A 221 21.18 1.17 22.97
CA LEU A 221 21.06 0.17 21.92
C LEU A 221 21.57 -1.20 22.40
N PHE A 222 22.76 -1.25 23.01
CA PHE A 222 23.34 -2.51 23.48
C PHE A 222 22.57 -3.11 24.65
N GLU A 223 22.07 -2.29 25.58
CA GLU A 223 21.23 -2.75 26.68
C GLU A 223 19.89 -3.31 26.18
N ALA A 224 19.29 -2.70 25.15
CA ALA A 224 18.08 -3.20 24.54
C ALA A 224 18.33 -4.51 23.76
N LEU A 225 19.40 -4.58 22.97
CA LEU A 225 19.78 -5.82 22.27
C LEU A 225 20.01 -6.97 23.25
N ALA A 226 20.65 -6.72 24.39
CA ALA A 226 20.87 -7.73 25.44
C ALA A 226 19.59 -8.25 26.10
N LYS A 227 18.46 -7.51 26.01
CA LYS A 227 17.15 -7.90 26.54
C LYS A 227 16.25 -8.58 25.50
N ALA A 228 16.69 -8.66 24.25
CA ALA A 228 15.93 -9.25 23.16
C ALA A 228 15.48 -10.68 23.51
N ALA A 229 14.18 -10.94 23.35
CA ALA A 229 13.58 -12.25 23.57
C ALA A 229 12.77 -12.72 22.36
N SER A 230 12.09 -11.82 21.68
CA SER A 230 11.32 -12.13 20.46
C SER A 230 11.47 -11.05 19.41
N TYR A 231 11.16 -11.42 18.16
CA TYR A 231 11.13 -10.48 17.04
C TYR A 231 9.92 -10.71 16.15
N ARG A 232 9.54 -9.65 15.43
CA ARG A 232 8.57 -9.71 14.34
C ARG A 232 9.03 -8.83 13.19
N VAL A 233 8.79 -9.32 11.97
CA VAL A 233 9.03 -8.59 10.72
C VAL A 233 7.68 -8.41 10.02
N ASP A 234 7.28 -7.17 9.80
CA ASP A 234 6.02 -6.83 9.13
C ASP A 234 6.17 -5.54 8.32
N GLY A 235 5.67 -5.53 7.09
CA GLY A 235 5.63 -4.31 6.25
C GLY A 235 6.97 -3.59 6.06
N GLY A 236 8.10 -4.33 6.06
CA GLY A 236 9.44 -3.72 5.96
C GLY A 236 9.97 -3.14 7.28
N LYS A 237 9.32 -3.46 8.40
CA LYS A 237 9.75 -3.11 9.76
C LYS A 237 10.21 -4.34 10.51
N LEU A 238 11.27 -4.19 11.28
CA LEU A 238 11.67 -5.15 12.29
C LEU A 238 11.35 -4.56 13.66
N ILE A 239 10.77 -5.38 14.53
CA ILE A 239 10.50 -5.02 15.92
C ILE A 239 11.06 -6.13 16.80
N ILE A 240 11.81 -5.75 17.82
CA ILE A 240 12.35 -6.67 18.83
C ILE A 240 11.71 -6.32 20.17
N ALA A 241 11.22 -7.33 20.87
CA ALA A 241 10.60 -7.21 22.17
C ALA A 241 11.40 -7.95 23.26
N ASP A 242 11.22 -7.48 24.50
CA ASP A 242 11.77 -8.14 25.68
C ASP A 242 10.94 -9.37 26.11
N LYS A 243 11.38 -10.04 27.18
CA LYS A 243 10.70 -11.21 27.74
C LYS A 243 9.27 -10.95 28.23
N ASP A 244 8.92 -9.69 28.49
CA ASP A 244 7.61 -9.27 28.98
C ASP A 244 6.70 -8.83 27.81
N GLY A 245 7.21 -8.89 26.57
CA GLY A 245 6.50 -8.53 25.35
C GLY A 245 6.50 -7.04 25.04
N HIS A 246 7.34 -6.24 25.72
CA HIS A 246 7.48 -4.81 25.44
C HIS A 246 8.39 -4.58 24.23
N ASP A 247 7.92 -3.82 23.24
CA ASP A 247 8.70 -3.42 22.06
C ASP A 247 9.87 -2.52 22.49
N ILE A 248 11.09 -3.05 22.52
CA ILE A 248 12.29 -2.35 22.99
C ILE A 248 13.14 -1.73 21.86
N LEU A 249 13.01 -2.26 20.64
CA LEU A 249 13.68 -1.74 19.45
C LEU A 249 12.76 -1.80 18.25
N ARG A 250 12.80 -0.76 17.41
CA ARG A 250 12.11 -0.73 16.11
C ARG A 250 13.06 -0.29 15.02
N PHE A 251 12.91 -0.89 13.85
CA PHE A 251 13.75 -0.66 12.71
C PHE A 251 12.93 -0.60 11.42
N ASN A 252 13.46 0.10 10.43
CA ASN A 252 13.00 0.04 9.05
C ASN A 252 14.02 -0.71 8.18
N ALA A 253 13.58 -1.35 7.11
CA ALA A 253 14.49 -1.91 6.11
C ALA A 253 15.42 -0.80 5.58
N ALA A 254 16.73 -1.01 5.63
CA ALA A 254 17.68 -0.15 4.96
C ALA A 254 17.57 -0.38 3.45
N SER A 255 17.31 0.70 2.69
CA SER A 255 17.27 0.71 1.23
C SER A 255 18.63 0.46 0.59
#